data_AF-A0A7C6I0N0-F1
#
_entry.id   AF-A0A7C6I0N0-F1
#
_cell.length_a   1.000
_cell.length_b   1.000
_cell.length_c   1.000
_cell.angle_alpha   90.00
_cell.angle_beta   90.00
_cell.angle_gamma   90.00
#
_symmetry.space_group_name_H-M   'P 1'
#
loop_
_entity.id
_entity.type
_entity.pdbx_description
1 polymer ?
#
loop_
_entity_poly.entity_id
_entity_poly.type
_entity_poly.pdbx_seq_one_letter_code
_entity_poly.pdbx_strand_id
1 'polypeptide(L)'
;MKRRLFLLFLISLFGTPLWSQAVGEREVRLSGNAYVTEHREGARIGWNGLEQWIDARSRIKTYLYFSKPQTVEITVNGYLPKGDSRVSIRMEYEKLNSVKLSRRQVVTLKEGEFRVKLKPFRIHETGYVAISLQGESKSGEEFGRIVSLTVKSDDDHMVYVHDFEDYWARRGPSVHLAYTLPDEPVEWFYNEVMVPVHNDVIGSFYMANGFGEGYFGMQCNSEEERRILFSVWSPFDTQDPKLIPDSMRVVLLKKGDGVHVGEFGNEGSGGQSYLRFPWKVGYTYRFLTRVQPDDKGNTVYTAWFFAPEESRWRLIASFLRPQTTTYYRGAHSFLENFYPDQGYLTRMVNFGNQWFRSQSGEWIPATEAMFTYDATARAGVRIDYQGGYNPHMNTFYLKNGGFFSDSTEYRSRFYRTANEQPPKIDLDALP
;
A
#
# COMPACT_ATOMS: atom_id res chain seq x y z
N MET A 1 74.85 -0.85 52.89
CA MET A 1 73.90 -1.80 53.52
C MET A 1 72.52 -1.68 52.88
N LYS A 2 72.12 -2.73 52.16
CA LYS A 2 70.78 -3.15 51.68
C LYS A 2 69.68 -2.06 51.53
N ARG A 3 69.44 -1.60 50.29
CA ARG A 3 68.13 -1.08 49.85
C ARG A 3 67.35 -2.22 49.21
N ARG A 4 66.22 -2.62 49.82
CA ARG A 4 65.25 -3.55 49.24
C ARG A 4 64.34 -2.78 48.29
N LEU A 5 64.28 -3.22 47.03
CA LEU A 5 63.36 -2.75 46.00
C LEU A 5 62.05 -3.53 46.16
N PHE A 6 60.94 -2.85 46.47
CA PHE A 6 59.59 -3.43 46.45
C PHE A 6 59.02 -3.21 45.05
N LEU A 7 58.80 -4.29 44.29
CA LEU A 7 58.05 -4.27 43.05
C LEU A 7 56.54 -4.24 43.40
N LEU A 8 55.85 -3.15 43.06
CA LEU A 8 54.39 -3.07 43.09
C LEU A 8 53.86 -3.53 41.73
N PHE A 9 53.17 -4.67 41.72
CA PHE A 9 52.40 -5.15 40.57
C PHE A 9 51.09 -4.34 40.50
N LEU A 10 50.99 -3.41 39.54
CA LEU A 10 49.74 -2.71 39.24
C LEU A 10 48.91 -3.60 38.30
N ILE A 11 47.84 -4.21 38.81
CA ILE A 11 46.84 -4.91 38.00
C ILE A 11 46.00 -3.84 37.30
N SER A 12 46.16 -3.70 36.00
CA SER A 12 45.32 -2.85 35.15
C SER A 12 44.01 -3.59 34.87
N LEU A 13 42.95 -3.28 35.63
CA LEU A 13 41.59 -3.67 35.23
C LEU A 13 41.21 -2.82 34.01
N PHE A 14 41.20 -3.43 32.82
CA PHE A 14 40.49 -2.91 31.66
C PHE A 14 38.99 -3.02 31.92
N GLY A 15 38.40 -1.99 32.53
CA GLY A 15 36.96 -1.80 32.51
C GLY A 15 36.53 -1.42 31.09
N THR A 16 35.88 -2.34 30.39
CA THR A 16 35.18 -1.98 29.15
C THR A 16 34.05 -1.01 29.53
N PRO A 17 33.97 0.18 28.91
CA PRO A 17 32.80 1.02 29.10
C PRO A 17 31.59 0.29 28.52
N LEU A 18 30.68 -0.15 29.39
CA LEU A 18 29.32 -0.48 28.99
C LEU A 18 28.69 0.81 28.46
N TRP A 19 28.63 0.92 27.13
CA TRP A 19 27.79 1.92 26.49
C TRP A 19 26.34 1.59 26.84
N SER A 20 25.79 2.33 27.80
CA SER A 20 24.35 2.36 28.02
C SER A 20 23.70 2.84 26.73
N GLN A 21 23.10 1.93 25.96
CA GLN A 21 22.18 2.33 24.89
C GLN A 21 21.10 3.20 25.56
N ALA A 22 20.91 4.42 25.06
CA ALA A 22 19.89 5.31 25.59
C ALA A 22 18.53 4.64 25.35
N VAL A 23 17.84 4.25 26.41
CA VAL A 23 16.48 3.70 26.28
C VAL A 23 15.57 4.84 25.86
N GLY A 24 15.12 4.83 24.61
CA GLY A 24 14.23 5.84 24.06
C GLY A 24 12.78 5.60 24.49
N GLU A 25 12.09 6.67 24.87
CA GLU A 25 10.63 6.68 24.96
C GLU A 25 10.07 7.29 23.68
N ARG A 26 9.20 6.54 22.99
CA ARG A 26 8.58 6.94 21.74
C ARG A 26 7.08 7.05 21.94
N GLU A 27 6.49 8.17 21.50
CA GLU A 27 5.04 8.32 21.46
C GLU A 27 4.50 7.77 20.12
N VAL A 28 3.70 6.71 20.19
CA VAL A 28 3.01 6.14 19.04
C VAL A 28 1.57 6.62 19.08
N ARG A 29 1.22 7.57 18.21
CA ARG A 29 -0.17 8.05 18.08
C ARG A 29 -1.03 7.00 17.38
N LEU A 30 -2.20 6.73 17.93
CA LEU A 30 -3.14 5.79 17.32
C LEU A 30 -3.71 6.31 16.01
N SER A 31 -3.77 7.63 15.82
CA SER A 31 -4.32 8.29 14.62
C SER A 31 -3.66 7.83 13.32
N GLY A 32 -2.34 7.56 13.35
CA GLY A 32 -1.57 7.06 12.21
C GLY A 32 -1.27 5.55 12.25
N ASN A 33 -1.37 4.91 13.42
CA ASN A 33 -0.85 3.55 13.62
C ASN A 33 -1.91 2.49 13.94
N ALA A 34 -3.15 2.91 14.21
CA ALA A 34 -4.22 2.01 14.65
C ALA A 34 -5.32 1.81 13.59
N TYR A 35 -6.01 0.68 13.72
CA TYR A 35 -7.14 0.29 12.88
C TYR A 35 -8.19 -0.43 13.71
N VAL A 36 -9.46 -0.22 13.37
CA VAL A 36 -10.56 -1.05 13.89
C VAL A 36 -10.68 -2.28 12.99
N THR A 37 -10.22 -3.40 13.51
CA THR A 37 -10.03 -4.65 12.74
C THR A 37 -11.21 -5.61 12.83
N GLU A 38 -12.04 -5.48 13.85
CA GLU A 38 -13.29 -6.23 14.03
C GLU A 38 -14.39 -5.27 14.51
N HIS A 39 -15.62 -5.50 14.08
CA HIS A 39 -16.82 -4.73 14.47
C HIS A 39 -16.63 -3.20 14.41
N ARG A 40 -16.48 -2.68 13.19
CA ARG A 40 -16.12 -1.27 12.92
C ARG A 40 -17.16 -0.25 13.37
N GLU A 41 -18.42 -0.64 13.53
CA GLU A 41 -19.48 0.29 13.99
C GLU A 41 -19.31 0.71 15.46
N GLY A 42 -18.56 -0.07 16.25
CA GLY A 42 -18.39 0.17 17.68
C GLY A 42 -17.15 0.98 18.08
N ALA A 43 -16.35 1.45 17.13
CA ALA A 43 -15.14 2.24 17.38
C ALA A 43 -14.68 2.99 16.13
N ARG A 44 -13.92 4.08 16.30
CA ARG A 44 -13.36 4.85 15.18
C ARG A 44 -11.92 5.26 15.47
N ILE A 45 -11.07 5.28 14.44
CA ILE A 45 -9.78 5.98 14.50
C ILE A 45 -9.95 7.35 13.84
N GLY A 46 -9.89 8.40 14.65
CA GLY A 46 -9.94 9.80 14.22
C GLY A 46 -8.58 10.50 14.37
N TRP A 47 -8.58 11.82 14.17
CA TRP A 47 -7.37 12.65 14.29
C TRP A 47 -6.74 12.61 15.69
N ASN A 48 -7.51 12.38 16.76
CA ASN A 48 -6.97 12.26 18.12
C ASN A 48 -6.72 10.80 18.54
N GLY A 49 -6.76 9.83 17.62
CA GLY A 49 -6.59 8.42 17.91
C GLY A 49 -7.91 7.66 18.00
N LEU A 50 -8.01 6.72 18.93
CA LEU A 50 -9.23 5.91 19.13
C LEU A 50 -10.30 6.74 19.80
N GLU A 51 -11.45 6.86 19.15
CA GLU A 51 -12.62 7.61 19.58
C GLU A 51 -13.89 6.77 19.40
N GLN A 52 -15.00 7.20 20.02
CA GLN A 52 -16.32 6.55 19.88
C GLN A 52 -16.26 5.04 20.14
N TRP A 53 -15.39 4.61 21.05
CA TRP A 53 -15.23 3.20 21.38
C TRP A 53 -16.35 2.77 22.30
N ILE A 54 -17.46 2.33 21.72
CA ILE A 54 -18.72 2.07 22.39
C ILE A 54 -19.09 0.58 22.45
N ASP A 55 -18.42 -0.29 21.71
CA ASP A 55 -18.74 -1.73 21.71
C ASP A 55 -17.54 -2.61 22.08
N ALA A 56 -17.77 -3.57 22.98
CA ALA A 56 -16.76 -4.54 23.44
C ALA A 56 -16.37 -5.55 22.33
N ARG A 57 -17.19 -5.69 21.30
CA ARG A 57 -16.91 -6.50 20.11
C ARG A 57 -15.87 -5.86 19.21
N SER A 58 -15.66 -4.54 19.30
CA SER A 58 -14.63 -3.86 18.50
C SER A 58 -13.24 -4.25 18.96
N ARG A 59 -12.40 -4.67 18.00
CA ARG A 59 -10.98 -4.97 18.21
C ARG A 59 -10.13 -3.92 17.50
N ILE A 60 -9.30 -3.22 18.26
CA ILE A 60 -8.43 -2.17 17.74
C ILE A 60 -7.00 -2.66 17.79
N LYS A 61 -6.28 -2.59 16.67
CA LYS A 61 -4.88 -3.00 16.60
C LYS A 61 -4.00 -1.81 16.24
N THR A 62 -2.95 -1.59 17.02
CA THR A 62 -1.87 -0.64 16.73
C THR A 62 -0.61 -1.40 16.33
N TYR A 63 -0.04 -1.10 15.17
CA TYR A 63 1.05 -1.90 14.59
C TYR A 63 2.40 -1.20 14.74
N LEU A 64 3.40 -1.96 15.21
CA LEU A 64 4.78 -1.50 15.41
C LEU A 64 5.75 -2.57 14.92
N TYR A 65 6.79 -2.18 14.20
CA TYR A 65 7.88 -3.07 13.85
C TYR A 65 9.02 -2.93 14.84
N PHE A 66 9.55 -4.07 15.30
CA PHE A 66 10.75 -4.14 16.12
C PHE A 66 11.86 -4.84 15.33
N SER A 67 13.06 -4.27 15.34
CA SER A 67 14.23 -4.80 14.64
C SER A 67 14.94 -5.91 15.42
N LYS A 68 14.69 -6.02 16.74
CA LYS A 68 15.32 -7.02 17.62
C LYS A 68 14.38 -7.58 18.72
N PRO A 69 14.59 -8.84 19.16
CA PRO A 69 13.97 -9.37 20.38
C PRO A 69 14.39 -8.57 21.62
N GLN A 70 13.41 -8.15 22.42
CA GLN A 70 13.64 -7.26 23.56
C GLN A 70 12.46 -7.29 24.53
N THR A 71 12.57 -6.60 25.65
CA THR A 71 11.45 -6.36 26.57
C THR A 71 11.07 -4.89 26.49
N VAL A 72 9.79 -4.59 26.26
CA VAL A 72 9.29 -3.21 26.12
C VAL A 72 8.32 -2.87 27.25
N GLU A 73 8.35 -1.62 27.69
CA GLU A 73 7.33 -1.07 28.58
C GLU A 73 6.37 -0.20 27.77
N ILE A 74 5.07 -0.34 28.03
CA ILE A 74 4.02 0.40 27.33
C ILE A 74 3.18 1.16 28.35
N THR A 75 2.93 2.43 28.08
CA THR A 75 1.95 3.25 28.80
C THR A 75 0.84 3.64 27.84
N VAL A 76 -0.41 3.37 28.23
CA VAL A 76 -1.60 3.77 27.47
C VAL A 76 -2.01 5.17 27.93
N ASN A 77 -2.05 6.13 27.00
CA ASN A 77 -2.42 7.51 27.30
C ASN A 77 -3.75 7.87 26.65
N GLY A 78 -4.63 8.53 27.39
CA GLY A 78 -5.95 8.88 26.89
C GLY A 78 -6.82 9.62 27.89
N TYR A 79 -8.10 9.66 27.56
CA TYR A 79 -9.12 10.36 28.33
C TYR A 79 -10.41 9.53 28.38
N LEU A 80 -11.02 9.42 29.55
CA LEU A 80 -12.33 8.81 29.72
C LEU A 80 -13.32 9.89 30.17
N PRO A 81 -14.35 10.25 29.38
CA PRO A 81 -15.25 11.35 29.73
C PRO A 81 -16.02 11.16 31.02
N LYS A 82 -16.42 9.92 31.32
CA LYS A 82 -17.27 9.62 32.48
C LYS A 82 -17.16 8.17 32.92
N GLY A 83 -17.16 7.97 34.24
CA GLY A 83 -17.22 6.66 34.87
C GLY A 83 -15.90 5.88 34.79
N ASP A 84 -16.02 4.56 34.81
CA ASP A 84 -14.90 3.62 34.78
C ASP A 84 -15.04 2.67 33.60
N SER A 85 -13.92 2.26 33.01
CA SER A 85 -13.89 1.19 32.02
C SER A 85 -12.83 0.15 32.34
N ARG A 86 -13.06 -1.09 31.92
CA ARG A 86 -12.07 -2.15 31.89
C ARG A 86 -11.79 -2.49 30.45
N VAL A 87 -10.52 -2.47 30.10
CA VAL A 87 -10.05 -2.79 28.75
C VAL A 87 -8.97 -3.85 28.84
N SER A 88 -8.95 -4.73 27.85
CA SER A 88 -7.93 -5.74 27.70
C SER A 88 -6.93 -5.34 26.63
N ILE A 89 -5.66 -5.63 26.91
CA ILE A 89 -4.53 -5.40 26.02
C ILE A 89 -3.76 -6.70 25.82
N ARG A 90 -3.40 -6.99 24.57
CA ARG A 90 -2.57 -8.13 24.18
C ARG A 90 -1.60 -7.71 23.09
N MET A 91 -0.47 -8.43 22.99
CA MET A 91 0.36 -8.41 21.79
C MET A 91 0.03 -9.61 20.93
N GLU A 92 -0.11 -9.37 19.64
CA GLU A 92 -0.35 -10.37 18.61
C GLU A 92 0.82 -10.35 17.63
N TYR A 93 1.43 -11.51 17.41
CA TYR A 93 2.48 -11.72 16.43
C TYR A 93 1.86 -12.46 15.26
N GLU A 94 1.73 -11.77 14.13
CA GLU A 94 1.24 -12.37 12.91
C GLU A 94 2.39 -13.14 12.26
N LYS A 95 2.24 -14.47 12.19
CA LYS A 95 3.09 -15.34 11.38
C LYS A 95 2.28 -15.88 10.21
N LEU A 96 2.98 -16.33 9.18
CA LEU A 96 2.38 -17.13 8.13
C LEU A 96 1.59 -18.30 8.79
N ASN A 97 0.27 -18.32 8.60
CA ASN A 97 -0.66 -19.35 9.06
C ASN A 97 -0.85 -19.52 10.59
N SER A 98 -0.37 -18.60 11.44
CA SER A 98 -0.71 -18.62 12.87
C SER A 98 -0.55 -17.26 13.54
N VAL A 99 -1.36 -17.00 14.56
CA VAL A 99 -1.19 -15.82 15.43
C VAL A 99 -0.72 -16.30 16.79
N LYS A 100 0.46 -15.86 17.22
CA LYS A 100 0.92 -16.07 18.59
C LYS A 100 0.45 -14.91 19.45
N LEU A 101 -0.13 -15.21 20.61
CA LEU A 101 -0.66 -14.22 21.53
C LEU A 101 0.19 -14.14 22.79
N SER A 102 0.46 -12.92 23.26
CA SER A 102 1.00 -12.71 24.60
C SER A 102 -0.09 -12.86 25.67
N ARG A 103 0.32 -12.86 26.94
CA ARG A 103 -0.60 -12.90 28.08
C ARG A 103 -1.52 -11.68 28.05
N ARG A 104 -2.84 -11.90 28.15
CA ARG A 104 -3.82 -10.83 28.35
C ARG A 104 -3.52 -10.03 29.61
N GLN A 105 -3.43 -8.72 29.45
CA GLN A 105 -3.47 -7.76 30.55
C GLN A 105 -4.84 -7.07 30.54
N VAL A 106 -5.46 -6.90 31.71
CA VAL A 106 -6.70 -6.15 31.86
C VAL A 106 -6.42 -5.00 32.80
N VAL A 107 -6.76 -3.79 32.37
CA VAL A 107 -6.55 -2.56 33.16
C VAL A 107 -7.87 -1.83 33.34
N THR A 108 -7.92 -1.00 34.37
CA THR A 108 -9.05 -0.10 34.62
C THR A 108 -8.65 1.30 34.19
N LEU A 109 -9.47 1.92 33.34
CA LEU A 109 -9.37 3.34 32.99
C LEU A 109 -10.36 4.10 33.87
N LYS A 110 -9.92 5.24 34.39
CA LYS A 110 -10.68 6.10 35.30
C LYS A 110 -11.09 7.37 34.58
N GLU A 111 -12.21 7.95 35.01
CA GLU A 111 -12.70 9.24 34.54
C GLU A 111 -11.59 10.31 34.57
N GLY A 112 -11.57 11.13 33.52
CA GLY A 112 -10.54 12.14 33.29
C GLY A 112 -9.39 11.63 32.42
N GLU A 113 -8.29 12.39 32.43
CA GLU A 113 -7.05 12.00 31.77
C GLU A 113 -6.40 10.82 32.50
N PHE A 114 -5.88 9.86 31.74
CA PHE A 114 -5.18 8.71 32.31
C PHE A 114 -3.87 8.42 31.58
N ARG A 115 -2.93 7.87 32.36
CA ARG A 115 -1.67 7.28 31.89
C ARG A 115 -1.47 5.96 32.61
N VAL A 116 -1.80 4.86 31.93
CA VAL A 116 -1.82 3.53 32.55
C VAL A 116 -0.62 2.73 32.07
N LYS A 117 0.37 2.54 32.96
CA LYS A 117 1.54 1.70 32.70
C LYS A 117 1.16 0.23 32.73
N LEU A 118 1.47 -0.50 31.66
CA LEU A 118 1.25 -1.93 31.55
C LEU A 118 2.43 -2.71 32.16
N LYS A 119 2.23 -4.00 32.44
CA LYS A 119 3.36 -4.88 32.73
C LYS A 119 4.20 -5.04 31.45
N PRO A 120 5.53 -5.18 31.56
CA PRO A 120 6.40 -5.29 30.39
C PRO A 120 5.99 -6.46 29.48
N PHE A 121 6.13 -6.26 28.17
CA PHE A 121 5.93 -7.31 27.17
C PHE A 121 7.27 -7.74 26.59
N ARG A 122 7.39 -9.04 26.26
CA ARG A 122 8.58 -9.59 25.59
C ARG A 122 8.32 -9.69 24.09
N ILE A 123 9.10 -8.98 23.30
CA ILE A 123 9.23 -9.17 21.85
C ILE A 123 10.17 -10.36 21.60
N HIS A 124 9.67 -11.38 20.89
CA HIS A 124 10.39 -12.65 20.71
C HIS A 124 11.25 -12.70 19.46
N GLU A 125 10.87 -11.96 18.43
CA GLU A 125 11.48 -11.98 17.11
C GLU A 125 11.34 -10.61 16.44
N THR A 126 12.17 -10.39 15.43
CA THR A 126 12.10 -9.22 14.56
C THR A 126 10.83 -9.27 13.71
N GLY A 127 10.18 -8.13 13.52
CA GLY A 127 8.96 -8.03 12.73
C GLY A 127 7.93 -7.07 13.30
N TYR A 128 6.82 -6.94 12.56
CA TYR A 128 5.63 -6.26 13.04
C TYR A 128 4.94 -7.04 14.17
N VAL A 129 4.47 -6.28 15.15
CA VAL A 129 3.65 -6.73 16.28
C VAL A 129 2.43 -5.83 16.36
N ALA A 130 1.26 -6.42 16.58
CA ALA A 130 0.04 -5.67 16.85
C ALA A 130 -0.22 -5.60 18.36
N ILE A 131 -0.40 -4.40 18.90
CA ILE A 131 -0.93 -4.16 20.23
C ILE A 131 -2.44 -4.03 20.09
N SER A 132 -3.15 -5.03 20.59
CA SER A 132 -4.60 -5.22 20.45
C SER A 132 -5.33 -4.74 21.69
N LEU A 133 -6.35 -3.90 21.49
CA LEU A 133 -7.23 -3.35 22.53
C LEU A 133 -8.65 -3.90 22.33
N GLN A 134 -9.27 -4.35 23.41
CA GLN A 134 -10.68 -4.79 23.42
C GLN A 134 -11.38 -4.40 24.73
N GLY A 135 -12.60 -3.87 24.63
CA GLY A 135 -13.42 -3.48 25.78
C GLY A 135 -13.91 -4.71 26.55
N GLU A 136 -13.95 -4.65 27.88
CA GLU A 136 -14.46 -5.73 28.74
C GLU A 136 -15.73 -5.29 29.46
N SER A 137 -15.71 -4.12 30.09
CA SER A 137 -16.88 -3.52 30.76
C SER A 137 -16.73 -2.00 30.87
N LYS A 138 -17.83 -1.26 30.97
CA LYS A 138 -17.83 0.19 31.21
C LYS A 138 -19.07 0.61 31.99
N SER A 139 -18.95 1.66 32.81
CA SER A 139 -20.10 2.29 33.48
C SER A 139 -20.58 3.57 32.79
N GLY A 140 -19.74 4.16 31.92
CA GLY A 140 -20.09 5.28 31.05
C GLY A 140 -20.49 4.85 29.64
N GLU A 141 -20.56 5.83 28.73
CA GLU A 141 -20.99 5.62 27.34
C GLU A 141 -19.90 5.04 26.44
N GLU A 142 -18.62 5.23 26.77
CA GLU A 142 -17.48 4.74 25.98
C GLU A 142 -16.44 4.01 26.86
N PHE A 143 -15.64 3.16 26.24
CA PHE A 143 -14.51 2.48 26.89
C PHE A 143 -13.31 3.43 27.12
N GLY A 144 -13.30 4.58 26.45
CA GLY A 144 -12.27 5.62 26.56
C GLY A 144 -11.77 6.08 25.19
N ARG A 145 -11.13 7.24 25.17
CA ARG A 145 -10.42 7.79 24.00
C ARG A 145 -8.93 7.55 24.19
N ILE A 146 -8.33 6.78 23.29
CA ILE A 146 -6.91 6.41 23.39
C ILE A 146 -6.13 7.22 22.37
N VAL A 147 -5.28 8.11 22.86
CA VAL A 147 -4.53 9.04 22.00
C VAL A 147 -3.26 8.38 21.50
N SER A 148 -2.46 7.82 22.42
CA SER A 148 -1.16 7.26 22.11
C SER A 148 -0.77 6.11 23.03
N LEU A 149 0.21 5.33 22.55
CA LEU A 149 0.99 4.41 23.35
C LEU A 149 2.38 5.01 23.51
N THR A 150 2.82 5.28 24.75
CA THR A 150 4.23 5.55 25.01
C THR A 150 4.97 4.23 25.11
N VAL A 151 5.89 3.97 24.19
CA VAL A 151 6.68 2.74 24.11
C VAL A 151 8.11 3.05 24.53
N LYS A 152 8.54 2.41 25.62
CA LYS A 152 9.93 2.45 26.07
C LYS A 152 10.68 1.23 25.55
N SER A 153 11.68 1.47 24.73
CA SER A 153 12.41 0.44 23.97
C SER A 153 13.86 0.86 23.77
N ASP A 154 14.76 -0.11 23.68
CA ASP A 154 16.18 0.09 23.34
C ASP A 154 16.42 -0.09 21.82
N ASP A 155 15.37 -0.10 21.01
CA ASP A 155 15.41 -0.31 19.57
C ASP A 155 15.40 0.99 18.79
N ASP A 156 16.57 1.34 18.29
CA ASP A 156 16.77 2.55 17.48
C ASP A 156 16.12 2.41 16.09
N HIS A 157 15.81 1.19 15.63
CA HIS A 157 15.23 0.89 14.31
C HIS A 157 13.77 0.43 14.40
N MET A 158 13.06 0.83 15.46
CA MET A 158 11.60 0.61 15.55
C MET A 158 10.90 1.39 14.42
N VAL A 159 10.04 0.73 13.64
CA VAL A 159 9.27 1.38 12.57
C VAL A 159 7.80 1.53 12.96
N TYR A 160 7.32 2.76 12.83
CA TYR A 160 5.94 3.18 13.04
C TYR A 160 5.74 4.53 12.37
N VAL A 161 4.50 5.00 12.30
CA VAL A 161 4.16 6.30 11.75
C VAL A 161 4.46 7.39 12.77
N HIS A 162 5.42 8.25 12.45
CA HIS A 162 5.76 9.50 13.13
C HIS A 162 6.21 10.53 12.08
N ASP A 163 6.03 11.82 12.38
CA ASP A 163 6.46 12.94 11.52
C ASP A 163 6.04 12.82 10.03
N PHE A 164 4.90 12.18 9.79
CA PHE A 164 4.35 11.91 8.46
C PHE A 164 2.82 11.99 8.53
N GLU A 165 2.17 12.27 7.40
CA GLU A 165 0.72 12.46 7.35
C GLU A 165 -0.03 11.12 7.54
N ASP A 166 -0.87 11.07 8.58
CA ASP A 166 -1.62 9.87 8.99
C ASP A 166 -2.47 9.28 7.85
N TYR A 167 -3.05 10.13 7.00
CA TYR A 167 -3.87 9.69 5.87
C TYR A 167 -3.10 8.79 4.90
N TRP A 168 -1.92 9.23 4.45
CA TRP A 168 -1.05 8.48 3.54
C TRP A 168 -0.41 7.28 4.23
N ALA A 169 0.03 7.46 5.47
CA ALA A 169 0.63 6.36 6.22
C ALA A 169 -0.35 5.22 6.51
N ARG A 170 -1.63 5.53 6.76
CA ARG A 170 -2.67 4.52 6.97
C ARG A 170 -3.14 3.86 5.68
N ARG A 171 -3.13 4.57 4.55
CA ARG A 171 -3.25 3.92 3.24
C ARG A 171 -2.13 2.89 3.07
N GLY A 172 -0.91 3.27 3.45
CA GLY A 172 0.27 2.43 3.36
C GLY A 172 1.00 2.59 2.02
N PRO A 173 2.15 1.92 1.88
CA PRO A 173 3.07 2.16 0.77
C PRO A 173 2.55 1.54 -0.53
N SER A 174 2.24 2.36 -1.52
CA SER A 174 1.99 1.89 -2.88
C SER A 174 3.27 1.37 -3.52
N VAL A 175 3.15 0.32 -4.31
CA VAL A 175 4.27 -0.37 -4.95
C VAL A 175 4.06 -0.47 -6.46
N HIS A 176 5.15 -0.48 -7.21
CA HIS A 176 5.11 -0.39 -8.67
C HIS A 176 6.12 -1.34 -9.32
N LEU A 177 5.82 -1.71 -10.56
CA LEU A 177 6.72 -2.41 -11.48
C LEU A 177 6.87 -1.56 -12.74
N ALA A 178 8.08 -1.09 -13.03
CA ALA A 178 8.41 -0.43 -14.29
C ALA A 178 8.97 -1.45 -15.27
N TYR A 179 8.34 -1.60 -16.43
CA TYR A 179 8.76 -2.55 -17.46
C TYR A 179 9.82 -1.92 -18.37
N THR A 180 10.91 -2.64 -18.65
CA THR A 180 11.96 -2.17 -19.56
C THR A 180 11.41 -2.14 -20.99
N LEU A 181 11.29 -0.94 -21.57
CA LEU A 181 10.89 -0.75 -22.97
C LEU A 181 12.07 -1.08 -23.91
N PRO A 182 11.81 -1.56 -25.13
CA PRO A 182 12.83 -1.67 -26.18
C PRO A 182 13.27 -0.28 -26.66
N ASP A 183 14.37 -0.22 -27.41
CA ASP A 183 14.89 1.04 -27.98
C ASP A 183 13.99 1.62 -29.07
N GLU A 184 13.23 0.76 -29.77
CA GLU A 184 12.30 1.21 -30.81
C GLU A 184 11.01 1.80 -30.24
N PRO A 185 10.35 2.75 -30.95
CA PRO A 185 9.09 3.31 -30.51
C PRO A 185 8.00 2.24 -30.34
N VAL A 186 7.44 2.16 -29.13
CA VAL A 186 6.32 1.27 -28.80
C VAL A 186 4.99 1.99 -28.98
N GLU A 187 4.05 1.36 -29.65
CA GLU A 187 2.69 1.91 -29.81
C GLU A 187 1.68 1.20 -28.90
N TRP A 188 1.87 -0.09 -28.62
CA TRP A 188 0.94 -0.88 -27.81
C TRP A 188 1.62 -1.51 -26.60
N PHE A 189 0.88 -1.57 -25.50
CA PHE A 189 1.24 -2.37 -24.34
C PHE A 189 0.10 -3.31 -23.98
N TYR A 190 0.44 -4.59 -23.86
CA TYR A 190 -0.43 -5.67 -23.42
C TYR A 190 0.06 -6.21 -22.08
N ASN A 191 -0.87 -6.45 -21.14
CA ASN A 191 -0.58 -7.04 -19.83
C ASN A 191 -1.76 -7.92 -19.37
N GLU A 192 -1.46 -8.95 -18.60
CA GLU A 192 -2.46 -9.81 -17.97
C GLU A 192 -2.44 -9.60 -16.45
N VAL A 193 -3.62 -9.46 -15.84
CA VAL A 193 -3.76 -9.21 -14.41
C VAL A 193 -4.63 -10.27 -13.76
N MET A 194 -4.12 -10.88 -12.69
CA MET A 194 -4.86 -11.80 -11.85
C MET A 194 -4.70 -11.41 -10.37
N VAL A 195 -5.82 -11.11 -9.73
CA VAL A 195 -5.90 -10.91 -8.27
C VAL A 195 -6.16 -12.27 -7.62
N PRO A 196 -5.25 -12.79 -6.77
CA PRO A 196 -5.48 -14.05 -6.08
C PRO A 196 -6.74 -14.03 -5.21
N VAL A 197 -7.26 -15.21 -4.89
CA VAL A 197 -8.36 -15.34 -3.93
C VAL A 197 -8.00 -14.67 -2.60
N HIS A 198 -8.98 -14.01 -1.97
CA HIS A 198 -8.85 -13.24 -0.72
C HIS A 198 -8.00 -11.96 -0.82
N ASN A 199 -7.58 -11.55 -2.02
CA ASN A 199 -6.78 -10.33 -2.20
C ASN A 199 -7.54 -9.18 -2.89
N ASP A 200 -8.84 -9.33 -3.13
CA ASP A 200 -9.78 -8.30 -3.60
C ASP A 200 -10.23 -7.35 -2.48
N VAL A 201 -9.27 -6.85 -1.71
CA VAL A 201 -9.51 -5.94 -0.60
C VAL A 201 -10.17 -4.66 -1.12
N ILE A 202 -11.32 -4.29 -0.55
CA ILE A 202 -11.98 -3.01 -0.85
C ILE A 202 -11.00 -1.86 -0.62
N GLY A 203 -11.00 -0.87 -1.51
CA GLY A 203 -10.04 0.21 -1.49
C GLY A 203 -8.78 -0.06 -2.30
N SER A 204 -8.73 -1.13 -3.09
CA SER A 204 -7.54 -1.48 -3.87
C SER A 204 -7.65 -1.05 -5.31
N PHE A 205 -6.56 -0.50 -5.85
CA PHE A 205 -6.37 -0.30 -7.28
C PHE A 205 -5.25 -1.20 -7.80
N TYR A 206 -5.63 -2.15 -8.66
CA TYR A 206 -4.75 -3.08 -9.38
C TYR A 206 -4.49 -2.48 -10.76
N MET A 207 -3.53 -1.55 -10.83
CA MET A 207 -3.24 -0.82 -12.06
C MET A 207 -2.38 -1.68 -12.99
N ALA A 208 -2.89 -1.93 -14.21
CA ALA A 208 -2.34 -2.86 -15.17
C ALA A 208 -1.38 -2.19 -16.15
N ASN A 209 -1.88 -1.20 -16.88
CA ASN A 209 -1.19 -0.53 -17.99
C ASN A 209 -1.05 0.95 -17.69
N GLY A 210 0.02 1.31 -16.99
CA GLY A 210 0.45 2.68 -16.80
C GLY A 210 1.26 3.17 -17.99
N PHE A 211 1.24 4.47 -18.20
CA PHE A 211 2.01 5.18 -19.21
C PHE A 211 2.38 6.57 -18.68
N GLY A 212 3.26 7.29 -19.38
CA GLY A 212 3.80 8.59 -18.91
C GLY A 212 2.73 9.62 -18.54
N GLU A 213 1.55 9.54 -19.17
CA GLU A 213 0.47 10.51 -19.05
C GLU A 213 -0.82 9.93 -18.48
N GLY A 214 -0.80 8.73 -17.89
CA GLY A 214 -2.02 8.14 -17.35
C GLY A 214 -1.90 6.70 -16.89
N TYR A 215 -3.06 6.12 -16.63
CA TYR A 215 -3.16 4.77 -16.08
C TYR A 215 -4.41 4.03 -16.56
N PHE A 216 -4.31 2.71 -16.61
CA PHE A 216 -5.41 1.82 -16.93
C PHE A 216 -5.37 0.57 -16.06
N GLY A 217 -6.46 0.22 -15.38
CA GLY A 217 -6.50 -0.93 -14.49
C GLY A 217 -7.88 -1.24 -13.93
N MET A 218 -7.94 -1.96 -12.82
CA MET A 218 -9.20 -2.33 -12.17
C MET A 218 -9.18 -2.13 -10.66
N GLN A 219 -10.34 -1.77 -10.11
CA GLN A 219 -10.53 -1.38 -8.72
C GLN A 219 -11.54 -2.29 -8.01
N CYS A 220 -11.33 -2.48 -6.70
CA CYS A 220 -12.34 -2.98 -5.77
C CYS A 220 -12.88 -1.79 -4.97
N ASN A 221 -14.04 -1.24 -5.36
CA ASN A 221 -14.53 0.03 -4.85
C ASN A 221 -15.40 -0.14 -3.59
N SER A 222 -16.22 -1.19 -3.56
CA SER A 222 -17.09 -1.58 -2.45
C SER A 222 -17.44 -3.07 -2.55
N GLU A 223 -18.29 -3.56 -1.63
CA GLU A 223 -18.82 -4.93 -1.72
C GLU A 223 -19.63 -5.18 -2.99
N GLU A 224 -20.27 -4.13 -3.53
CA GLU A 224 -21.21 -4.22 -4.65
C GLU A 224 -20.65 -3.62 -5.96
N GLU A 225 -19.58 -2.84 -5.91
CA GLU A 225 -19.05 -2.13 -7.07
C GLU A 225 -17.56 -2.39 -7.30
N ARG A 226 -17.26 -2.73 -8.56
CA ARG A 226 -15.93 -2.89 -9.11
C ARG A 226 -15.85 -2.14 -10.42
N ARG A 227 -14.70 -1.52 -10.70
CA ARG A 227 -14.50 -0.67 -11.87
C ARG A 227 -13.28 -1.09 -12.68
N ILE A 228 -13.38 -1.00 -13.99
CA ILE A 228 -12.24 -0.93 -14.90
C ILE A 228 -12.04 0.55 -15.23
N LEU A 229 -10.93 1.15 -14.81
CA LEU A 229 -10.68 2.59 -14.83
C LEU A 229 -9.55 2.94 -15.79
N PHE A 230 -9.76 3.92 -16.65
CA PHE A 230 -8.79 4.48 -17.59
C PHE A 230 -8.77 6.01 -17.49
N SER A 231 -7.61 6.58 -17.17
CA SER A 231 -7.42 8.01 -16.99
C SER A 231 -6.22 8.54 -17.77
N VAL A 232 -6.34 9.77 -18.26
CA VAL A 232 -5.27 10.51 -18.95
C VAL A 232 -5.18 11.90 -18.35
N TRP A 233 -4.01 12.28 -17.85
CA TRP A 233 -3.76 13.62 -17.33
C TRP A 233 -3.71 14.67 -18.46
N SER A 234 -4.27 15.84 -18.18
CA SER A 234 -4.05 17.04 -18.98
C SER A 234 -2.57 17.44 -18.97
N PRO A 235 -2.05 18.09 -20.03
CA PRO A 235 -0.76 18.78 -19.95
C PRO A 235 -0.79 20.02 -19.04
N PHE A 236 -1.96 20.50 -18.62
CA PHE A 236 -2.11 21.65 -17.72
C PHE A 236 -2.01 21.24 -16.25
N ASP A 237 -1.06 21.81 -15.52
CA ASP A 237 -0.85 21.55 -14.09
C ASP A 237 -1.90 22.26 -13.23
N THR A 238 -2.85 21.48 -12.72
CA THR A 238 -3.90 21.94 -11.80
C THR A 238 -4.46 20.77 -11.01
N GLN A 239 -5.03 21.07 -9.85
CA GLN A 239 -5.81 20.12 -9.04
C GLN A 239 -7.32 20.21 -9.31
N ASP A 240 -7.78 21.25 -10.02
CA ASP A 240 -9.18 21.42 -10.44
C ASP A 240 -9.29 21.34 -11.97
N PRO A 241 -9.97 20.31 -12.53
CA PRO A 241 -10.12 20.16 -13.98
C PRO A 241 -10.88 21.31 -14.64
N LYS A 242 -11.72 22.04 -13.88
CA LYS A 242 -12.47 23.19 -14.40
C LYS A 242 -11.58 24.37 -14.77
N LEU A 243 -10.35 24.40 -14.25
CA LEU A 243 -9.36 25.43 -14.56
C LEU A 243 -8.56 25.12 -15.83
N ILE A 244 -8.71 23.92 -16.40
CA ILE A 244 -8.00 23.53 -17.62
C ILE A 244 -8.55 24.33 -18.82
N PRO A 245 -7.72 25.10 -19.55
CA PRO A 245 -8.13 25.76 -20.78
C PRO A 245 -8.61 24.76 -21.83
N ASP A 246 -9.58 25.15 -22.66
CA ASP A 246 -10.15 24.24 -23.68
C ASP A 246 -9.07 23.66 -24.63
N SER A 247 -8.00 24.41 -24.91
CA SER A 247 -6.87 23.98 -25.76
C SER A 247 -5.94 22.94 -25.12
N MET A 248 -6.14 22.64 -23.84
CA MET A 248 -5.37 21.65 -23.06
C MET A 248 -6.26 20.57 -22.45
N ARG A 249 -7.59 20.65 -22.61
CA ARG A 249 -8.51 19.64 -22.07
C ARG A 249 -8.36 18.33 -22.83
N VAL A 250 -8.36 17.22 -22.10
CA VAL A 250 -8.41 15.88 -22.68
C VAL A 250 -9.75 15.69 -23.39
N VAL A 251 -9.72 15.27 -24.65
CA VAL A 251 -10.92 15.15 -25.51
C VAL A 251 -11.31 13.69 -25.68
N LEU A 252 -12.58 13.36 -25.43
CA LEU A 252 -13.13 12.02 -25.71
C LEU A 252 -13.34 11.84 -27.22
N LEU A 253 -12.66 10.87 -27.82
CA LEU A 253 -12.82 10.51 -29.24
C LEU A 253 -13.77 9.33 -29.45
N LYS A 254 -13.66 8.30 -28.60
CA LYS A 254 -14.52 7.11 -28.63
C LYS A 254 -14.83 6.66 -27.22
N LYS A 255 -15.99 6.03 -27.06
CA LYS A 255 -16.51 5.56 -25.79
C LYS A 255 -17.10 4.16 -25.97
N GLY A 256 -16.68 3.23 -25.12
CA GLY A 256 -17.24 1.89 -25.10
C GLY A 256 -18.66 1.82 -24.56
N ASP A 257 -19.37 0.75 -24.91
CA ASP A 257 -20.70 0.47 -24.38
C ASP A 257 -20.67 0.26 -22.85
N GLY A 258 -21.62 0.88 -22.15
CA GLY A 258 -21.70 0.86 -20.68
C GLY A 258 -20.62 1.65 -19.92
N VAL A 259 -19.72 2.33 -20.62
CA VAL A 259 -18.64 3.12 -20.00
C VAL A 259 -19.20 4.45 -19.48
N HIS A 260 -18.73 4.89 -18.33
CA HIS A 260 -18.93 6.24 -17.80
C HIS A 260 -17.71 7.10 -18.13
N VAL A 261 -17.90 8.37 -18.48
CA VAL A 261 -16.81 9.31 -18.80
C VAL A 261 -17.00 10.57 -17.99
N GLY A 262 -15.89 11.15 -17.52
CA GLY A 262 -15.87 12.40 -16.77
C GLY A 262 -14.45 12.97 -16.69
N GLU A 263 -14.25 13.84 -15.72
CA GLU A 263 -12.97 14.48 -15.41
C GLU A 263 -12.52 14.10 -13.99
N PHE A 264 -11.24 14.29 -13.68
CA PHE A 264 -10.67 14.07 -12.35
C PHE A 264 -9.73 15.21 -11.95
N GLY A 265 -9.45 15.31 -10.65
CA GLY A 265 -8.65 16.34 -10.00
C GLY A 265 -8.02 15.84 -8.69
N ASN A 266 -7.33 16.73 -7.95
CA ASN A 266 -6.63 16.48 -6.67
C ASN A 266 -5.43 15.53 -6.71
N GLU A 267 -5.06 15.03 -7.90
CA GLU A 267 -3.87 14.21 -8.15
C GLU A 267 -3.22 14.61 -9.48
N GLY A 268 -3.20 15.93 -9.74
CA GLY A 268 -3.27 16.45 -11.11
C GLY A 268 -4.71 16.38 -11.62
N SER A 269 -4.95 16.80 -12.86
CA SER A 269 -6.30 16.83 -13.45
C SER A 269 -6.32 16.33 -14.88
N GLY A 270 -7.44 15.76 -15.31
CA GLY A 270 -7.56 15.20 -16.66
C GLY A 270 -8.90 14.54 -16.95
N GLY A 271 -8.92 13.74 -18.01
CA GLY A 271 -10.09 12.95 -18.42
C GLY A 271 -10.02 11.54 -17.84
N GLN A 272 -11.15 11.04 -17.34
CA GLN A 272 -11.27 9.67 -16.86
C GLN A 272 -12.48 8.95 -17.46
N SER A 273 -12.39 7.64 -17.52
CA SER A 273 -13.48 6.76 -17.93
C SER A 273 -13.47 5.50 -17.11
N TYR A 274 -14.65 4.95 -16.79
CA TYR A 274 -14.72 3.66 -16.14
C TYR A 274 -15.90 2.82 -16.60
N LEU A 275 -15.69 1.52 -16.66
CA LEU A 275 -16.74 0.52 -16.80
C LEU A 275 -17.01 -0.10 -15.43
N ARG A 276 -18.27 -0.12 -14.99
CA ARG A 276 -18.67 -0.98 -13.86
C ARG A 276 -18.67 -2.42 -14.34
N PHE A 277 -17.75 -3.22 -13.82
CA PHE A 277 -17.58 -4.61 -14.23
C PHE A 277 -17.25 -5.46 -13.01
N PRO A 278 -18.07 -6.47 -12.66
CA PRO A 278 -17.90 -7.30 -11.48
C PRO A 278 -16.80 -8.35 -11.70
N TRP A 279 -15.57 -7.90 -11.92
CA TRP A 279 -14.41 -8.79 -12.08
C TRP A 279 -14.23 -9.66 -10.82
N LYS A 280 -13.68 -10.86 -11.00
CA LYS A 280 -13.57 -11.92 -10.01
C LYS A 280 -12.12 -12.23 -9.69
N VAL A 281 -11.85 -12.59 -8.44
CA VAL A 281 -10.55 -13.14 -8.04
C VAL A 281 -10.26 -14.47 -8.72
N GLY A 282 -8.98 -14.77 -8.94
CA GLY A 282 -8.52 -15.99 -9.61
C GLY A 282 -8.72 -16.01 -11.13
N TYR A 283 -9.41 -15.02 -11.70
CA TYR A 283 -9.54 -14.86 -13.14
C TYR A 283 -8.40 -13.97 -13.67
N THR A 284 -7.95 -14.28 -14.89
CA THR A 284 -6.96 -13.48 -15.60
C THR A 284 -7.64 -12.56 -16.60
N TYR A 285 -7.56 -11.26 -16.35
CA TYR A 285 -8.05 -10.21 -17.23
C TYR A 285 -6.92 -9.69 -18.11
N ARG A 286 -7.25 -9.20 -19.31
CA ARG A 286 -6.25 -8.67 -20.25
C ARG A 286 -6.50 -7.20 -20.50
N PHE A 287 -5.42 -6.43 -20.46
CA PHE A 287 -5.42 -5.00 -20.66
C PHE A 287 -4.56 -4.68 -21.87
N LEU A 288 -5.13 -3.94 -22.82
CA LEU A 288 -4.43 -3.48 -24.01
C LEU A 288 -4.57 -1.97 -24.08
N THR A 289 -3.44 -1.27 -24.21
CA THR A 289 -3.39 0.18 -24.33
C THR A 289 -2.59 0.54 -25.58
N ARG A 290 -3.13 1.46 -26.38
CA ARG A 290 -2.44 2.08 -27.51
C ARG A 290 -2.14 3.54 -27.20
N VAL A 291 -0.92 3.97 -27.50
CA VAL A 291 -0.48 5.37 -27.43
C VAL A 291 0.11 5.76 -28.78
N GLN A 292 -0.57 6.65 -29.50
CA GLN A 292 -0.22 7.00 -30.88
C GLN A 292 -0.27 8.52 -31.10
N PRO A 293 0.81 9.15 -31.59
CA PRO A 293 0.76 10.55 -32.01
C PRO A 293 -0.17 10.71 -33.23
N ASP A 294 -0.88 11.84 -33.32
CA ASP A 294 -1.82 12.13 -34.42
C ASP A 294 -1.21 12.94 -35.57
N ASP A 295 0.10 13.18 -35.52
CA ASP A 295 0.89 14.03 -36.43
C ASP A 295 0.42 15.50 -36.51
N LYS A 296 -0.40 15.95 -35.55
CA LYS A 296 -0.94 17.31 -35.43
C LYS A 296 -0.60 17.95 -34.08
N GLY A 297 0.38 17.40 -33.37
CA GLY A 297 0.82 17.89 -32.05
C GLY A 297 0.03 17.33 -30.87
N ASN A 298 -0.76 16.27 -31.09
CA ASN A 298 -1.51 15.58 -30.03
C ASN A 298 -1.17 14.08 -30.01
N THR A 299 -1.55 13.42 -28.91
CA THR A 299 -1.42 11.98 -28.77
C THR A 299 -2.77 11.38 -28.38
N VAL A 300 -3.14 10.28 -29.04
CA VAL A 300 -4.34 9.51 -28.78
C VAL A 300 -3.99 8.29 -27.92
N TYR A 301 -4.73 8.13 -26.84
CA TYR A 301 -4.64 7.05 -25.88
C TYR A 301 -5.91 6.23 -25.95
N THR A 302 -5.82 4.94 -26.27
CA THR A 302 -7.00 4.07 -26.35
C THR A 302 -6.80 2.83 -25.50
N ALA A 303 -7.83 2.47 -24.73
CA ALA A 303 -7.79 1.39 -23.76
C ALA A 303 -8.87 0.34 -24.05
N TRP A 304 -8.47 -0.93 -24.12
CA TRP A 304 -9.36 -2.08 -24.25
C TRP A 304 -9.16 -3.09 -23.13
N PHE A 305 -10.27 -3.62 -22.65
CA PHE A 305 -10.34 -4.61 -21.58
C PHE A 305 -10.93 -5.91 -22.10
N PHE A 306 -10.26 -7.03 -21.84
CA PHE A 306 -10.78 -8.36 -22.13
C PHE A 306 -11.26 -9.02 -20.85
N ALA A 307 -12.56 -9.31 -20.79
CA ALA A 307 -13.16 -10.14 -19.76
C ALA A 307 -13.28 -11.59 -20.27
N PRO A 308 -12.62 -12.58 -19.65
CA PRO A 308 -12.78 -13.99 -20.02
C PRO A 308 -14.24 -14.47 -19.93
N GLU A 309 -15.04 -13.90 -19.03
CA GLU A 309 -16.47 -14.21 -18.88
C GLU A 309 -17.30 -13.83 -20.11
N GLU A 310 -16.89 -12.80 -20.84
CA GLU A 310 -17.55 -12.35 -22.07
C GLU A 310 -16.84 -12.87 -23.33
N SER A 311 -15.61 -13.39 -23.19
CA SER A 311 -14.77 -13.87 -24.29
C SER A 311 -14.60 -12.86 -25.42
N ARG A 312 -14.57 -11.56 -25.10
CA ARG A 312 -14.43 -10.46 -26.06
C ARG A 312 -13.67 -9.28 -25.48
N TRP A 313 -13.08 -8.48 -26.36
CA TRP A 313 -12.55 -7.16 -26.02
C TRP A 313 -13.68 -6.15 -25.92
N ARG A 314 -13.58 -5.26 -24.92
CA ARG A 314 -14.42 -4.08 -24.77
C ARG A 314 -13.55 -2.84 -24.88
N LEU A 315 -13.96 -1.90 -25.72
CA LEU A 315 -13.43 -0.54 -25.65
C LEU A 315 -13.80 0.06 -24.30
N ILE A 316 -12.87 0.75 -23.66
CA ILE A 316 -13.16 1.59 -22.50
C ILE A 316 -13.34 3.03 -23.01
N ALA A 317 -12.26 3.68 -23.42
CA ALA A 317 -12.33 4.94 -24.12
C ALA A 317 -11.12 5.14 -25.04
N SER A 318 -11.27 6.10 -25.95
CA SER A 318 -10.17 6.72 -26.69
C SER A 318 -10.16 8.20 -26.35
N PHE A 319 -9.04 8.68 -25.82
CA PHE A 319 -8.83 10.07 -25.42
C PHE A 319 -7.72 10.71 -26.25
N LEU A 320 -7.91 11.95 -26.67
CA LEU A 320 -6.87 12.80 -27.23
C LEU A 320 -6.32 13.71 -26.13
N ARG A 321 -5.01 13.67 -25.93
CA ARG A 321 -4.28 14.61 -25.08
C ARG A 321 -3.63 15.69 -25.97
N PRO A 322 -4.06 16.96 -25.85
CA PRO A 322 -3.47 18.04 -26.63
C PRO A 322 -1.99 18.29 -26.29
N GLN A 323 -1.28 19.00 -27.17
CA GLN A 323 0.08 19.52 -26.93
C GLN A 323 1.06 18.44 -26.44
N THR A 324 0.95 17.25 -27.03
CA THR A 324 1.69 16.05 -26.67
C THR A 324 2.01 15.31 -27.95
N THR A 325 3.27 14.95 -28.18
CA THR A 325 3.65 14.09 -29.31
C THR A 325 4.52 12.97 -28.79
N THR A 326 3.90 11.85 -28.43
CA THR A 326 4.61 10.70 -27.89
C THR A 326 4.04 9.37 -28.38
N TYR A 327 4.93 8.39 -28.43
CA TYR A 327 4.61 6.96 -28.40
C TYR A 327 4.53 6.48 -26.95
N TYR A 328 4.27 5.20 -26.74
CA TYR A 328 4.18 4.61 -25.42
C TYR A 328 5.50 4.81 -24.64
N ARG A 329 5.39 5.40 -23.45
CA ARG A 329 6.50 5.60 -22.52
C ARG A 329 6.06 5.26 -21.10
N GLY A 330 7.03 4.90 -20.26
CA GLY A 330 6.77 4.65 -18.84
C GLY A 330 5.79 3.50 -18.61
N ALA A 331 5.92 2.39 -19.35
CA ALA A 331 5.09 1.21 -19.12
C ALA A 331 5.30 0.69 -17.70
N HIS A 332 4.23 0.66 -16.91
CA HIS A 332 4.29 0.22 -15.53
C HIS A 332 2.97 -0.38 -15.03
N SER A 333 3.04 -1.06 -13.90
CA SER A 333 1.88 -1.48 -13.10
C SER A 333 2.06 -1.01 -11.66
N PHE A 334 0.97 -0.86 -10.91
CA PHE A 334 1.05 -0.57 -9.48
C PHE A 334 -0.07 -1.23 -8.67
N LEU A 335 0.17 -1.31 -7.37
CA LEU A 335 -0.80 -1.76 -6.38
C LEU A 335 -0.93 -0.69 -5.30
N GLU A 336 -2.14 -0.16 -5.16
CA GLU A 336 -2.45 0.94 -4.26
C GLU A 336 -3.59 0.57 -3.32
N ASN A 337 -3.54 1.11 -2.10
CA ASN A 337 -4.68 1.26 -1.22
C ASN A 337 -5.15 2.72 -1.22
N PHE A 338 -6.39 3.00 -1.58
CA PHE A 338 -6.99 4.34 -1.53
C PHE A 338 -7.90 4.57 -0.31
N TYR A 339 -8.07 3.57 0.57
CA TYR A 339 -8.82 3.72 1.82
C TYR A 339 -7.92 3.54 3.06
N PRO A 340 -7.70 4.60 3.86
CA PRO A 340 -6.90 4.53 5.08
C PRO A 340 -7.31 3.41 6.03
N ASP A 341 -8.60 3.15 6.18
CA ASP A 341 -9.10 2.11 7.11
C ASP A 341 -8.78 0.67 6.67
N GLN A 342 -8.23 0.49 5.47
CA GLN A 342 -7.89 -0.81 4.88
C GLN A 342 -6.37 -1.12 4.94
N GLY A 343 -5.57 -0.26 5.58
CA GLY A 343 -4.12 -0.40 5.63
C GLY A 343 -3.60 -1.62 6.38
N TYR A 344 -4.42 -2.17 7.30
CA TYR A 344 -4.12 -3.39 8.04
C TYR A 344 -4.41 -4.69 7.26
N LEU A 345 -4.90 -4.57 6.03
CA LEU A 345 -5.15 -5.71 5.15
C LEU A 345 -4.07 -5.79 4.08
N THR A 346 -3.51 -6.99 3.91
CA THR A 346 -2.62 -7.30 2.79
C THR A 346 -3.44 -7.38 1.52
N ARG A 347 -2.93 -6.80 0.44
CA ARG A 347 -3.43 -7.00 -0.93
C ARG A 347 -2.28 -7.48 -1.81
N MET A 348 -2.61 -8.27 -2.83
CA MET A 348 -1.65 -8.85 -3.76
C MET A 348 -2.25 -8.96 -5.16
N VAL A 349 -1.40 -8.86 -6.18
CA VAL A 349 -1.76 -9.04 -7.58
C VAL A 349 -0.60 -9.63 -8.36
N ASN A 350 -0.92 -10.39 -9.40
CA ASN A 350 0.07 -10.93 -10.34
C ASN A 350 -0.13 -10.32 -11.72
N PHE A 351 1.00 -10.03 -12.38
CA PHE A 351 1.09 -9.47 -13.71
C PHE A 351 1.82 -10.45 -14.63
N GLY A 352 1.13 -10.95 -15.64
CA GLY A 352 1.65 -11.96 -16.58
C GLY A 352 1.72 -11.47 -18.01
N ASN A 353 2.51 -12.20 -18.81
CA ASN A 353 2.46 -12.15 -20.27
C ASN A 353 2.55 -10.73 -20.85
N GLN A 354 3.46 -9.88 -20.37
CA GLN A 354 3.60 -8.52 -20.91
C GLN A 354 4.17 -8.52 -22.33
N TRP A 355 3.56 -7.76 -23.24
CA TRP A 355 4.07 -7.57 -24.59
C TRP A 355 3.97 -6.11 -25.01
N PHE A 356 5.00 -5.66 -25.72
CA PHE A 356 4.96 -4.42 -26.47
C PHE A 356 4.67 -4.74 -27.93
N ARG A 357 3.99 -3.83 -28.62
CA ARG A 357 3.98 -3.81 -30.08
C ARG A 357 4.59 -2.51 -30.56
N SER A 358 5.66 -2.61 -31.35
CA SER A 358 6.33 -1.43 -31.89
C SER A 358 5.51 -0.75 -32.97
N GLN A 359 5.93 0.46 -33.35
CA GLN A 359 5.35 1.21 -34.46
C GLN A 359 5.46 0.44 -35.79
N SER A 360 6.51 -0.37 -35.99
CA SER A 360 6.68 -1.21 -37.19
C SER A 360 5.76 -2.44 -37.18
N GLY A 361 5.12 -2.71 -36.05
CA GLY A 361 4.15 -3.80 -35.88
C GLY A 361 4.72 -5.08 -35.29
N GLU A 362 5.98 -5.08 -34.85
CA GLU A 362 6.64 -6.20 -34.20
C GLU A 362 6.16 -6.38 -32.76
N TRP A 363 5.89 -7.62 -32.35
CA TRP A 363 5.57 -7.96 -30.97
C TRP A 363 6.84 -8.33 -30.20
N ILE A 364 7.10 -7.63 -29.10
CA ILE A 364 8.32 -7.75 -28.30
C ILE A 364 7.93 -8.14 -26.87
N PRO A 365 8.41 -9.27 -26.33
CA PRO A 365 8.06 -9.69 -24.98
C PRO A 365 8.74 -8.78 -23.94
N ALA A 366 7.98 -8.21 -23.01
CA ALA A 366 8.56 -7.49 -21.89
C ALA A 366 8.91 -8.48 -20.78
N THR A 367 10.20 -8.76 -20.61
CA THR A 367 10.70 -9.81 -19.69
C THR A 367 11.35 -9.29 -18.43
N GLU A 368 11.61 -7.98 -18.34
CA GLU A 368 12.24 -7.34 -17.20
C GLU A 368 11.30 -6.32 -16.56
N ALA A 369 11.23 -6.35 -15.24
CA ALA A 369 10.53 -5.35 -14.43
C ALA A 369 11.42 -4.86 -13.28
N MET A 370 11.43 -3.56 -13.04
CA MET A 370 12.09 -2.92 -11.91
C MET A 370 11.05 -2.53 -10.85
N PHE A 371 11.26 -2.99 -9.62
CA PHE A 371 10.39 -2.68 -8.48
C PHE A 371 10.68 -1.30 -7.89
N THR A 372 9.63 -0.55 -7.56
CA THR A 372 9.72 0.71 -6.82
C THR A 372 8.58 0.85 -5.83
N TYR A 373 8.68 1.81 -4.91
CA TYR A 373 7.66 2.15 -3.93
C TYR A 373 7.50 3.67 -3.80
N ASP A 374 6.41 4.10 -3.18
CA ASP A 374 6.03 5.50 -3.02
C ASP A 374 6.80 6.25 -1.91
N ALA A 375 6.35 7.48 -1.62
CA ALA A 375 6.93 8.33 -0.58
C ALA A 375 6.72 7.79 0.84
N THR A 376 5.66 7.02 1.10
CA THR A 376 5.36 6.44 2.41
C THR A 376 6.42 5.40 2.79
N ALA A 377 6.74 4.50 1.85
CA ALA A 377 7.84 3.55 2.04
C ALA A 377 9.19 4.25 2.13
N ARG A 378 9.43 5.27 1.29
CA ARG A 378 10.67 6.04 1.29
C ARG A 378 10.91 6.79 2.61
N ALA A 379 9.84 7.27 3.25
CA ALA A 379 9.92 7.91 4.56
C ALA A 379 10.25 6.91 5.69
N GLY A 380 10.18 5.60 5.42
CA GLY A 380 10.52 4.57 6.41
C GLY A 380 9.49 4.39 7.51
N VAL A 381 8.28 4.95 7.36
CA VAL A 381 7.19 4.87 8.37
C VAL A 381 6.35 3.60 8.24
N ARG A 382 6.44 2.92 7.09
CA ARG A 382 5.80 1.64 6.76
C ARG A 382 6.78 0.81 5.92
N ILE A 383 6.92 -0.48 6.24
CA ILE A 383 7.84 -1.40 5.53
C ILE A 383 7.18 -2.65 4.96
N ASP A 384 5.85 -2.69 4.97
CA ASP A 384 5.04 -3.76 4.39
C ASP A 384 4.77 -3.52 2.90
N TYR A 385 5.86 -3.52 2.12
CA TYR A 385 5.89 -3.40 0.66
C TYR A 385 6.74 -4.51 0.03
N GLN A 386 6.23 -5.16 -1.00
CA GLN A 386 6.92 -6.27 -1.66
C GLN A 386 6.56 -6.34 -3.14
N GLY A 387 7.51 -6.79 -3.94
CA GLY A 387 7.32 -7.16 -5.34
C GLY A 387 8.36 -8.18 -5.76
N GLY A 388 8.07 -8.92 -6.81
CA GLY A 388 8.98 -9.95 -7.28
C GLY A 388 8.49 -10.75 -8.47
N TYR A 389 9.15 -11.88 -8.69
CA TYR A 389 8.82 -12.86 -9.72
C TYR A 389 8.31 -14.15 -9.07
N ASN A 390 7.20 -14.67 -9.58
CA ASN A 390 6.63 -15.96 -9.20
C ASN A 390 6.95 -17.00 -10.31
N PRO A 391 7.93 -17.90 -10.09
CA PRO A 391 8.34 -18.88 -11.08
C PRO A 391 7.28 -19.95 -11.37
N HIS A 392 6.35 -20.21 -10.43
CA HIS A 392 5.31 -21.22 -10.63
C HIS A 392 4.24 -20.78 -11.65
N MET A 393 4.03 -19.48 -11.77
CA MET A 393 3.05 -18.90 -12.71
C MET A 393 3.70 -18.16 -13.88
N ASN A 394 5.04 -18.01 -13.86
CA ASN A 394 5.78 -17.14 -14.78
C ASN A 394 5.22 -15.69 -14.81
N THR A 395 4.92 -15.13 -13.63
CA THR A 395 4.36 -13.77 -13.48
C THR A 395 5.21 -12.91 -12.56
N PHE A 396 5.18 -11.60 -12.76
CA PHE A 396 5.57 -10.68 -11.69
C PHE A 396 4.44 -10.57 -10.67
N TYR A 397 4.75 -10.10 -9.46
CA TYR A 397 3.74 -9.81 -8.44
C TYR A 397 4.06 -8.52 -7.68
N LEU A 398 3.02 -7.92 -7.13
CA LEU A 398 3.08 -6.84 -6.16
C LEU A 398 2.25 -7.21 -4.94
N LYS A 399 2.70 -6.78 -3.76
CA LYS A 399 2.04 -7.00 -2.48
C LYS A 399 2.32 -5.83 -1.54
N ASN A 400 1.30 -5.28 -0.88
CA ASN A 400 1.47 -4.25 0.13
C ASN A 400 0.39 -4.29 1.22
N GLY A 401 0.63 -3.55 2.29
CA GLY A 401 -0.30 -3.44 3.42
C GLY A 401 -0.30 -4.69 4.31
N GLY A 402 -1.06 -4.61 5.41
CA GLY A 402 -1.22 -5.73 6.32
C GLY A 402 -0.02 -6.10 7.15
N PHE A 403 0.98 -5.23 7.25
CA PHE A 403 2.04 -5.32 8.26
C PHE A 403 2.82 -6.63 8.23
N PHE A 404 3.05 -7.19 7.04
CA PHE A 404 4.07 -8.24 6.87
C PHE A 404 5.47 -7.62 6.99
N SER A 405 6.48 -8.45 7.32
CA SER A 405 7.83 -7.96 7.64
C SER A 405 8.86 -8.11 6.52
N ASP A 406 8.55 -8.88 5.48
CA ASP A 406 9.47 -9.16 4.37
C ASP A 406 9.34 -8.13 3.25
N SER A 407 10.20 -7.12 3.24
CA SER A 407 10.20 -6.07 2.23
C SER A 407 11.09 -6.36 1.01
N THR A 408 10.75 -5.83 -0.16
CA THR A 408 11.64 -5.86 -1.34
C THR A 408 12.50 -4.59 -1.41
N GLU A 409 13.78 -4.73 -1.76
CA GLU A 409 14.70 -3.60 -1.93
C GLU A 409 14.29 -2.69 -3.10
N TYR A 410 14.45 -1.38 -2.94
CA TYR A 410 14.14 -0.41 -3.98
C TYR A 410 14.99 -0.64 -5.23
N ARG A 411 14.36 -0.59 -6.41
CA ARG A 411 15.00 -0.84 -7.72
C ARG A 411 15.55 -2.25 -7.92
N SER A 412 15.11 -3.23 -7.11
CA SER A 412 15.31 -4.64 -7.47
C SER A 412 14.76 -4.93 -8.87
N ARG A 413 15.50 -5.69 -9.66
CA ARG A 413 15.11 -6.12 -11.01
C ARG A 413 14.69 -7.58 -10.98
N PHE A 414 13.61 -7.87 -11.69
CA PHE A 414 13.06 -9.21 -11.80
C PHE A 414 12.94 -9.57 -13.27
N TYR A 415 13.16 -10.85 -13.56
CA TYR A 415 13.14 -11.40 -14.91
C TYR A 415 12.16 -12.56 -14.97
N ARG A 416 11.29 -12.55 -15.99
CA ARG A 416 10.40 -13.67 -16.31
C ARG A 416 10.87 -14.35 -17.60
N THR A 417 10.47 -15.59 -17.79
CA THR A 417 10.69 -16.27 -19.07
C THR A 417 9.75 -15.68 -20.13
N ALA A 418 10.29 -15.36 -21.31
CA ALA A 418 9.48 -14.93 -22.44
C ALA A 418 8.50 -16.04 -22.84
N ASN A 419 7.26 -15.67 -23.16
CA ASN A 419 6.34 -16.64 -23.75
C ASN A 419 6.68 -16.78 -25.24
N GLU A 420 6.52 -17.98 -25.79
CA GLU A 420 6.93 -18.27 -27.17
C GLU A 420 6.11 -17.53 -28.23
N GLN A 421 4.86 -17.18 -27.90
CA GLN A 421 3.92 -16.59 -28.83
C GLN A 421 3.34 -15.28 -28.27
N PRO A 422 3.22 -14.24 -29.10
CA PRO A 422 2.52 -13.02 -28.72
C PRO A 422 1.03 -13.29 -28.47
N PRO A 423 0.32 -12.36 -27.80
CA PRO A 423 -1.11 -12.50 -27.60
C PRO A 423 -1.83 -12.54 -28.96
N LYS A 424 -2.72 -13.53 -29.14
CA LYS A 424 -3.55 -13.65 -30.35
C LYS A 424 -4.68 -12.61 -30.30
N ILE A 425 -4.45 -11.45 -30.91
CA ILE A 425 -5.40 -10.35 -30.96
C ILE A 425 -5.53 -9.90 -32.42
N ASP A 426 -6.75 -9.87 -32.93
CA ASP A 426 -7.07 -9.18 -34.17
C ASP A 426 -7.24 -7.69 -33.86
N LEU A 427 -6.17 -6.91 -34.07
CA LEU A 427 -6.14 -5.48 -33.74
C LEU A 427 -7.07 -4.66 -34.61
N ASP A 428 -7.35 -5.11 -35.84
CA ASP A 428 -8.22 -4.41 -36.79
C ASP A 428 -9.70 -4.65 -36.47
N ALA A 429 -10.01 -5.75 -35.77
CA ALA A 429 -11.36 -6.07 -35.30
C ALA A 429 -11.68 -5.54 -33.89
N LEU A 430 -10.80 -4.75 -33.26
CA LEU A 430 -11.09 -4.14 -31.96
C LEU A 430 -12.24 -3.13 -32.07
N PRO A 431 -13.18 -3.10 -31.09
CA PRO A 431 -14.33 -2.20 -31.09
C PRO A 431 -13.95 -0.73 -30.87
#